data_AF-A0A968YN85-F1
#
_entry.id   AF-A0A968YN85-F1
#
_cell.length_a   1.000
_cell.length_b   1.000
_cell.length_c   1.000
_cell.angle_alpha   90.00
_cell.angle_beta   90.00
_cell.angle_gamma   90.00
#
_symmetry.space_group_name_H-M   'P 1'
#
loop_
_entity.id
_entity.type
_entity.pdbx_description
1 polymer ?
#
loop_
_entity_poly.entity_id
_entity_poly.type
_entity_poly.pdbx_seq_one_letter_code
_entity_poly.pdbx_strand_id
1 'polypeptide(L)' 'MLRQDVSVRQSNIKRKHLIYSLFTGLILGIFAGTPLGWIAHQYYYQHSLAQTLLCREQNKNQPVAVVDSICGRAF' A
#
# COMPACT_ATOMS: atom_id res chain seq x y z
N MET A 1 -48.81 30.04 1.76
CA MET A 1 -48.13 28.84 2.28
C MET A 1 -47.88 27.92 1.10
N LEU A 2 -46.66 27.90 0.55
CA LEU A 2 -46.31 27.06 -0.60
C LEU A 2 -46.13 25.62 -0.10
N ARG A 3 -47.10 24.76 -0.41
CA ARG A 3 -47.07 23.35 -0.11
C ARG A 3 -46.05 22.72 -1.06
N GLN A 4 -44.84 22.43 -0.56
CA GLN A 4 -43.87 21.62 -1.27
C GLN A 4 -44.40 20.19 -1.28
N ASP A 5 -44.96 19.78 -2.41
CA ASP A 5 -45.21 18.38 -2.72
C ASP A 5 -43.86 17.70 -2.87
N VAL A 6 -43.33 17.22 -1.75
CA VAL A 6 -42.20 16.28 -1.75
C VAL A 6 -42.75 14.99 -2.32
N SER A 7 -42.79 14.89 -3.64
CA SER A 7 -42.94 13.61 -4.31
C SER A 7 -41.74 12.79 -3.87
N VAL A 8 -41.94 11.90 -2.90
CA VAL A 8 -41.01 10.82 -2.58
C VAL A 8 -41.04 9.93 -3.80
N ARG A 9 -40.30 10.33 -4.83
CA ARG A 9 -40.01 9.52 -6.00
C ARG A 9 -39.14 8.41 -5.44
N GLN A 10 -39.78 7.35 -4.95
CA GLN A 10 -39.13 6.12 -4.57
C GLN A 10 -38.54 5.55 -5.86
N SER A 11 -37.39 6.08 -6.23
CA SER A 11 -36.55 5.55 -7.29
C SER A 11 -36.21 4.15 -6.82
N ASN A 12 -36.91 3.17 -7.37
CA ASN A 12 -36.57 1.78 -7.21
C ASN A 12 -35.10 1.69 -7.65
N ILE A 13 -34.16 1.65 -6.70
CA ILE A 13 -32.73 1.68 -6.95
C ILE A 13 -32.46 0.44 -7.80
N LYS A 14 -32.41 0.62 -9.12
CA LYS A 14 -32.09 -0.47 -10.05
C LYS A 14 -30.78 -1.05 -9.55
N ARG A 15 -30.70 -2.38 -9.35
CA ARG A 15 -29.50 -3.09 -8.83
C ARG A 15 -28.17 -2.61 -9.43
N LYS A 16 -28.21 -2.13 -10.68
CA LYS A 16 -27.11 -1.46 -11.38
C LYS A 16 -26.48 -0.30 -10.58
N HIS A 17 -27.27 0.57 -9.96
CA HIS A 17 -26.75 1.69 -9.15
C HIS A 17 -26.05 1.23 -7.87
N LEU A 18 -26.48 0.11 -7.29
CA LEU A 18 -25.83 -0.48 -6.11
C LEU A 18 -24.44 -1.02 -6.47
N ILE A 19 -24.33 -1.72 -7.60
CA ILE A 19 -23.08 -2.26 -8.12
C ILE A 19 -22.10 -1.12 -8.44
N TYR A 20 -22.57 -0.06 -9.12
CA TYR A 20 -21.73 1.11 -9.40
C TYR A 20 -21.22 1.79 -8.14
N SER A 21 -22.07 1.99 -7.12
CA SER A 21 -21.68 2.58 -5.84
C SER A 21 -20.61 1.73 -5.13
N LEU A 22 -20.80 0.40 -5.10
CA LEU A 22 -19.84 -0.54 -4.52
C LEU A 22 -18.49 -0.49 -5.25
N PHE A 23 -18.49 -0.52 -6.58
CA PHE A 23 -17.26 -0.44 -7.38
C PHE A 23 -16.54 0.88 -7.17
N THR A 24 -17.26 2.01 -7.12
CA THR A 24 -16.63 3.30 -6.82
C THR A 24 -16.01 3.34 -5.43
N GLY A 25 -16.68 2.78 -4.42
CA GLY A 25 -16.14 2.67 -3.07
C GLY A 25 -14.90 1.76 -2.99
N LEU A 26 -14.93 0.63 -3.69
CA LEU A 26 -13.80 -0.31 -3.77
C LEU A 26 -12.58 0.34 -4.42
N ILE A 27 -12.77 1.01 -5.56
CA ILE A 27 -11.69 1.68 -6.29
C ILE A 27 -11.05 2.76 -5.41
N LEU A 28 -11.85 3.60 -4.77
CA LEU A 28 -11.33 4.62 -3.85
C LEU A 28 -10.61 4.00 -2.64
N GLY A 29 -11.15 2.90 -2.09
CA GLY A 29 -10.50 2.15 -1.01
C GLY A 29 -9.14 1.57 -1.40
N ILE A 30 -9.01 1.05 -2.62
CA ILE A 30 -7.74 0.55 -3.16
C ILE A 30 -6.76 1.72 -3.33
N PHE A 31 -7.17 2.81 -3.99
CA PHE A 31 -6.28 3.96 -4.18
C PHE A 31 -5.81 4.60 -2.86
N ALA A 32 -6.63 4.56 -1.80
CA ALA A 32 -6.22 5.04 -0.48
C ALA A 32 -5.35 4.01 0.29
N GLY A 33 -5.68 2.72 0.21
CA GLY A 33 -5.02 1.66 0.99
C GLY A 33 -3.72 1.12 0.40
N THR A 34 -3.65 0.97 -0.92
CA THR A 34 -2.48 0.43 -1.63
C THR A 34 -1.19 1.25 -1.46
N PRO A 35 -1.18 2.60 -1.57
CA PRO A 35 0.06 3.36 -1.38
C PRO A 35 0.64 3.22 0.02
N LEU A 36 -0.20 3.06 1.06
CA LEU A 36 0.27 2.85 2.43
C LEU A 36 1.04 1.53 2.59
N GLY A 37 0.50 0.44 2.03
CA GLY A 37 1.17 -0.86 2.04
C GLY A 37 2.48 -0.86 1.23
N TRP A 38 2.49 -0.18 0.07
CA TRP A 38 3.68 -0.07 -0.78
C TRP A 38 4.82 0.71 -0.10
N ILE A 39 4.52 1.85 0.52
CA ILE A 39 5.52 2.66 1.23
C ILE A 39 6.12 1.89 2.41
N ALA A 40 5.28 1.19 3.19
CA ALA A 40 5.75 0.35 4.29
C ALA A 40 6.71 -0.75 3.78
N HIS A 41 6.35 -1.43 2.69
CA HIS A 41 7.19 -2.45 2.08
C HIS A 41 8.53 -1.87 1.60
N GLN A 42 8.48 -0.73 0.89
CA GLN A 42 9.68 -0.08 0.38
C GLN A 42 10.62 0.34 1.51
N TYR A 43 10.09 0.87 2.61
CA TYR A 43 10.89 1.29 3.76
C TYR A 43 11.59 0.10 4.45
N TYR A 44 10.88 -1.01 4.65
CA TYR A 44 11.46 -2.23 5.23
C TYR A 44 12.56 -2.82 4.35
N TYR A 45 12.33 -2.85 3.03
CA TYR A 45 13.31 -3.36 2.07
C TYR A 45 14.55 -2.45 2.00
N GLN A 46 14.37 -1.14 2.07
CA GLN A 46 15.47 -0.17 2.11
C GLN A 46 16.27 -0.25 3.40
N HIS A 47 15.62 -0.44 4.56
CA HIS A 47 16.32 -0.57 5.85
C HIS A 47 17.22 -1.80 5.91
N SER A 48 16.71 -2.95 5.47
CA SER A 48 17.48 -4.19 5.41
C SER A 48 18.67 -4.08 4.44
N LEU A 49 18.46 -3.47 3.27
CA LEU A 49 19.56 -3.16 2.35
C LEU A 49 20.60 -2.21 2.96
N ALA A 50 20.17 -1.14 3.62
CA ALA A 50 21.08 -0.18 4.24
C ALA A 50 21.94 -0.84 5.33
N GLN A 51 21.37 -1.71 6.16
CA GLN A 51 22.09 -2.43 7.22
C GLN A 51 23.15 -3.38 6.65
N THR A 52 22.82 -4.13 5.60
CA THR A 52 23.77 -5.04 4.92
C THR A 52 24.94 -4.25 4.29
N LEU A 53 24.66 -3.12 3.64
CA LEU A 53 25.67 -2.26 3.03
C LEU A 53 26.59 -1.60 4.07
N LEU A 54 26.04 -1.08 5.17
CA LEU A 54 26.82 -0.50 6.26
C LEU A 54 27.74 -1.53 6.91
N CYS A 55 27.24 -2.74 7.15
CA CYS A 55 28.02 -3.83 7.71
C CYS A 55 29.16 -4.25 6.76
N ARG A 56 28.92 -4.24 5.45
CA ARG A 56 29.94 -4.54 4.43
C ARG A 56 31.06 -3.49 4.39
N GLU A 57 30.72 -2.21 4.49
CA GLU A 57 31.72 -1.13 4.56
C GLU A 57 32.55 -1.21 5.86
N GLN A 58 31.92 -1.52 6.99
CA GLN A 58 32.65 -1.72 8.26
C GLN A 58 33.60 -2.92 8.22
N ASN A 59 33.28 -3.97 7.46
CA ASN A 59 34.06 -5.21 7.38
C ASN A 59 34.84 -5.35 6.07
N LYS A 60 35.10 -4.24 5.36
CA LYS A 60 35.78 -4.22 4.06
C LYS A 60 37.18 -4.85 4.05
N ASN A 61 37.82 -4.95 5.22
CA ASN A 61 39.14 -5.57 5.39
C ASN A 61 39.09 -7.10 5.48
N GLN A 62 37.91 -7.72 5.50
CA GLN A 62 37.73 -9.16 5.59
C GLN A 62 37.37 -9.77 4.24
N PRO A 63 37.75 -11.04 3.97
CA PRO A 63 37.42 -11.72 2.72
C PRO A 63 35.90 -11.81 2.52
N VAL A 64 35.46 -11.64 1.26
CA VAL A 64 34.05 -11.50 0.87
C VAL A 64 33.15 -12.62 1.41
N ALA A 65 33.66 -13.86 1.46
CA ALA A 65 32.93 -15.01 1.99
C ALA A 65 32.58 -14.88 3.48
N VAL A 66 33.44 -14.23 4.28
CA VAL A 66 33.21 -14.01 5.72
C VAL A 66 32.23 -12.85 5.91
N VAL A 67 32.37 -11.77 5.14
CA VAL A 67 31.46 -10.62 5.20
C VAL A 67 30.03 -11.01 4.83
N ASP A 68 29.85 -11.85 3.81
CA ASP A 68 28.52 -12.36 3.42
C ASP A 68 27.89 -13.26 4.50
N SER A 69 28.70 -13.92 5.34
CA SER A 69 28.21 -14.77 6.44
C SER A 69 27.80 -13.98 7.69
N ILE A 70 28.42 -12.81 7.90
CA ILE A 70 28.17 -11.93 9.06
C ILE A 70 27.06 -10.93 8.73
N CYS A 71 27.19 -10.24 7.60
CA CYS A 71 26.30 -9.16 7.20
C CYS A 71 25.06 -9.66 6.44
N GLY A 72 25.03 -10.95 6.08
CA GLY A 72 24.00 -11.52 5.23
C GLY A 72 24.13 -11.08 3.77
N ARG A 73 23.40 -11.77 2.89
CA ARG A 73 23.31 -11.43 1.47
C ARG A 73 22.02 -10.68 1.22
N ALA A 74 22.08 -9.64 0.39
CA ALA A 74 20.91 -8.86 0.02
C ALA A 74 19.96 -9.61 -0.96
N PHE A 75 20.30 -10.86 -1.31
CA PHE A 75 19.62 -11.69 -2.31
C PHE A 75 19.74 -13.17 -1.92
#